data_AF-A0ABD5WQ61-F1
#
_entry.id   AF-A0ABD5WQ61-F1
#
_cell.length_a   1.000
_cell.length_b   1.000
_cell.length_c   1.000
_cell.angle_alpha   90.00
_cell.angle_beta   90.00
_cell.angle_gamma   90.00
#
_symmetry.space_group_name_H-M   'P 1'
#
loop_
_entity.id
_entity.type
_entity.pdbx_description
1 polymer ?
#
loop_
_entity_poly.entity_id
_entity_poly.type
_entity_poly.pdbx_seq_one_letter_code
_entity_poly.pdbx_strand_id
1 'polypeptide(L)'
;MPHRQLRKIGIDSVGIMLERSDFLERDGILDDEGELPENTTAFTERLGEQTYLVRVPEDGHVPEVHECSSIRRVAGQLLLEADYSGSRSPRIE
;
A
#
# COMPACT_ATOMS: atom_id res chain seq x y z
N MET A 1 16.03 1.97 -0.22
CA MET A 1 14.64 1.90 -0.72
C MET A 1 14.61 2.46 -2.12
N PRO A 2 13.93 1.83 -3.09
CA PRO A 2 13.80 2.42 -4.41
C PRO A 2 13.01 3.73 -4.29
N HIS A 3 13.60 4.84 -4.75
CA HIS A 3 12.92 6.12 -4.83
C HIS A 3 11.98 6.08 -6.03
N ARG A 4 10.66 6.04 -5.82
CA ARG A 4 9.69 6.12 -6.92
C ARG A 4 9.49 7.57 -7.33
N GLN A 5 9.36 7.82 -8.64
CA GLN A 5 9.16 9.16 -9.18
C GLN A 5 7.67 9.53 -9.21
N LEU A 6 7.35 10.74 -8.73
CA LEU A 6 6.07 11.38 -8.98
C LEU A 6 6.13 12.13 -10.31
N ARG A 7 5.15 11.89 -11.18
CA ARG A 7 5.03 12.57 -12.46
C ARG A 7 3.71 13.33 -12.51
N LYS A 8 3.76 14.60 -12.89
CA LYS A 8 2.55 15.37 -13.23
C LYS A 8 1.96 14.82 -14.53
N ILE A 9 0.72 14.36 -14.51
CA ILE A 9 0.02 13.77 -15.67
C ILE A 9 -0.98 14.76 -16.28
N GLY A 10 -1.46 15.72 -15.49
CA GLY A 10 -2.39 16.76 -15.94
C GLY A 10 -2.31 17.99 -15.05
N ILE A 11 -3.26 18.91 -15.21
CA ILE A 11 -3.33 20.14 -14.41
C ILE A 11 -3.54 19.80 -12.93
N ASP A 12 -4.42 18.83 -12.66
CA ASP A 12 -4.87 18.45 -11.31
C ASP A 12 -4.53 16.99 -10.94
N SER A 13 -3.62 16.35 -11.67
CA SER A 13 -3.28 14.94 -11.45
C SER A 13 -1.78 14.68 -11.41
N VAL A 14 -1.39 13.80 -10.48
CA VAL A 14 -0.04 13.27 -10.29
C VAL A 14 -0.13 11.75 -10.31
N GLY A 15 0.79 11.09 -11.01
CA GLY A 15 0.96 9.64 -10.96
C GLY A 15 2.24 9.25 -10.25
N ILE A 16 2.23 8.08 -9.62
CA ILE A 16 3.42 7.41 -9.11
C ILE A 16 3.88 6.42 -10.17
N MET A 17 5.12 6.57 -10.64
CA MET A 17 5.69 5.58 -11.56
C MET A 17 6.17 4.37 -10.77
N LEU A 18 5.54 3.23 -11.04
CA LEU A 18 6.02 1.95 -10.57
C LEU A 18 6.96 1.40 -11.65
N GLU A 19 8.23 1.18 -11.32
CA GLU A 19 9.12 0.45 -12.23
C GLU A 19 8.54 -0.94 -12.49
N ARG A 20 8.68 -1.41 -13.74
CA ARG A 20 8.31 -2.77 -14.11
C ARG A 20 9.01 -3.71 -13.15
N SER A 21 8.22 -4.45 -12.40
CA SER A 21 8.70 -5.39 -11.39
C SER A 21 7.98 -6.69 -11.59
N ASP A 22 8.66 -7.81 -11.36
CA ASP A 22 8.11 -9.15 -11.46
C ASP A 22 6.78 -9.30 -10.70
N PHE A 23 6.57 -8.52 -9.64
CA PHE A 23 5.32 -8.51 -8.88
C PHE A 23 4.14 -7.97 -9.68
N LEU A 24 4.30 -6.89 -10.45
CA LEU A 24 3.19 -6.32 -11.23
C LEU A 24 2.73 -7.26 -12.35
N GLU A 25 3.67 -7.97 -12.98
CA GLU A 25 3.35 -8.99 -13.98
C GLU A 25 2.70 -10.22 -13.34
N ARG A 26 3.25 -10.71 -12.22
CA ARG A 26 2.67 -11.84 -11.48
C ARG A 26 1.27 -11.56 -10.94
N ASP A 27 1.01 -10.32 -10.55
CA ASP A 27 -0.28 -9.86 -10.06
C ASP A 27 -1.25 -9.50 -11.22
N GLY A 28 -0.85 -9.71 -12.49
CA GLY A 28 -1.69 -9.46 -13.67
C GLY A 28 -2.03 -7.98 -13.89
N ILE A 29 -1.31 -7.07 -13.24
CA ILE A 29 -1.48 -5.61 -13.37
C ILE A 29 -0.95 -5.12 -14.72
N LEU A 30 0.10 -5.79 -15.22
CA LEU A 30 0.63 -5.59 -16.56
C LEU A 30 0.32 -6.83 -17.40
N ASP A 31 0.02 -6.63 -18.68
CA ASP A 31 -0.11 -7.70 -19.67
C ASP A 31 1.25 -8.23 -20.16
N ASP A 32 1.23 -9.17 -21.11
CA ASP A 32 2.42 -9.81 -21.67
C ASP A 32 3.34 -8.82 -22.42
N GLU A 33 2.79 -7.70 -22.91
CA GLU A 33 3.54 -6.62 -23.56
C GLU A 33 4.12 -5.64 -22.52
N GLY A 34 3.64 -5.70 -21.28
CA GLY A 34 4.01 -4.84 -20.17
C GLY A 34 3.15 -3.58 -20.07
N GLU A 35 2.00 -3.58 -20.72
CA GLU A 35 1.03 -2.49 -20.71
C GLU A 35 -0.07 -2.74 -19.67
N LEU A 36 -0.78 -1.68 -19.27
CA LEU A 36 -1.94 -1.79 -18.39
C LEU A 36 -3.15 -2.29 -19.18
N PRO A 37 -3.82 -3.39 -18.76
CA PRO A 37 -5.01 -3.88 -19.44
C PRO A 37 -6.12 -2.82 -19.52
N GLU A 38 -6.91 -2.90 -20.59
CA GLU A 38 -8.10 -2.06 -20.72
C GLU A 38 -9.06 -2.34 -19.54
N ASN A 39 -9.47 -1.29 -18.83
CA ASN A 39 -10.34 -1.29 -17.64
C ASN A 39 -9.68 -1.58 -16.28
N THR A 40 -8.35 -1.68 -16.19
CA THR A 40 -7.68 -1.71 -14.88
C THR A 40 -7.96 -0.42 -14.10
N THR A 41 -8.61 -0.56 -12.93
CA THR A 41 -8.97 0.58 -12.07
C THR A 41 -8.18 0.53 -10.76
N ALA A 42 -7.50 1.63 -10.45
CA ALA A 42 -6.85 1.81 -9.16
C ALA A 42 -7.71 2.67 -8.24
N PHE A 43 -7.75 2.30 -6.97
CA PHE A 43 -8.46 3.02 -5.91
C PHE A 43 -7.46 3.68 -4.98
N THR A 44 -7.72 4.95 -4.66
CA THR A 44 -6.86 5.73 -3.77
C THR A 44 -7.65 6.16 -2.54
N GLU A 45 -7.09 5.91 -1.36
CA GLU A 45 -7.64 6.35 -0.08
C GLU A 45 -6.60 7.21 0.66
N ARG A 46 -7.01 8.33 1.23
CA ARG A 46 -6.14 9.18 2.06
C ARG A 46 -6.19 8.68 3.50
N LEU A 47 -5.04 8.27 4.04
CA LEU A 47 -4.93 7.80 5.43
C LEU A 47 -4.50 8.91 6.41
N GLY A 48 -3.98 10.02 5.90
CA GLY A 48 -3.49 11.13 6.73
C GLY A 48 -2.92 12.27 5.89
N GLU A 49 -2.26 13.22 6.53
CA GLU A 49 -1.49 14.24 5.81
C GLU A 49 -0.42 13.57 4.94
N GLN A 50 -0.45 13.90 3.64
CA GLN A 50 0.48 13.39 2.62
C GLN A 50 0.63 11.85 2.57
N THR A 51 -0.35 11.12 3.10
CA THR A 51 -0.30 9.66 3.20
C THR A 51 -1.49 9.07 2.46
N TYR A 52 -1.19 8.23 1.48
CA TYR A 52 -2.17 7.66 0.57
C TYR A 52 -1.95 6.16 0.41
N LEU A 53 -3.04 5.41 0.38
CA LEU A 53 -3.08 3.99 0.05
C LEU A 53 -3.60 3.83 -1.37
N VAL A 54 -2.87 3.14 -2.22
CA VAL A 54 -3.27 2.79 -3.59
C VAL A 54 -3.51 1.29 -3.65
N ARG A 55 -4.65 0.87 -4.21
CA ARG A 55 -5.05 -0.54 -4.37
C ARG A 55 -5.53 -0.79 -5.79
N VAL A 56 -5.20 -1.95 -6.35
CA VAL A 56 -5.70 -2.41 -7.65
C VAL A 56 -6.37 -3.77 -7.45
N PRO A 57 -7.70 -3.84 -7.34
CA PRO A 57 -8.41 -5.10 -7.13
C PRO A 57 -8.60 -5.87 -8.45
N GLU A 58 -8.59 -7.20 -8.38
CA GLU A 58 -8.87 -8.07 -9.54
C GLU A 58 -10.34 -8.00 -9.97
N ASP A 59 -11.29 -7.98 -9.01
CA ASP A 59 -12.74 -8.07 -9.28
C ASP A 59 -13.50 -6.75 -9.04
N GLY A 60 -12.79 -5.62 -8.97
CA GLY A 60 -13.37 -4.31 -8.65
C GLY A 60 -13.85 -4.16 -7.20
N HIS A 61 -13.84 -5.23 -6.40
CA HIS A 61 -14.11 -5.18 -4.98
C HIS A 61 -12.85 -4.75 -4.22
N VAL A 62 -12.93 -3.63 -3.51
CA VAL A 62 -11.84 -3.12 -2.68
C VAL A 62 -12.19 -3.34 -1.21
N PRO A 63 -11.47 -4.24 -0.52
CA PRO A 63 -11.68 -4.42 0.92
C PRO A 63 -11.35 -3.14 1.69
N GLU A 64 -12.06 -2.94 2.78
CA GLU A 64 -11.74 -1.91 3.76
C GLU A 64 -10.35 -2.17 4.37
N VAL A 65 -9.67 -1.13 4.83
CA VAL A 65 -8.28 -1.22 5.34
C VAL A 65 -8.13 -2.28 6.44
N HIS A 66 -9.12 -2.38 7.32
CA HIS A 66 -9.13 -3.34 8.42
C HIS A 66 -9.50 -4.77 7.99
N GLU A 67 -10.01 -4.96 6.77
CA GLU A 67 -10.30 -6.29 6.22
C GLU A 67 -9.05 -6.92 5.60
N CYS A 68 -8.08 -6.09 5.17
CA CYS A 68 -6.79 -6.55 4.64
C CYS A 68 -5.99 -7.33 5.69
N SER A 69 -5.78 -8.63 5.46
CA SER A 69 -5.07 -9.53 6.38
C SER A 69 -3.63 -9.08 6.68
N SER A 70 -2.90 -8.61 5.67
CA SER A 70 -1.53 -8.09 5.81
C SER A 70 -1.49 -6.84 6.70
N ILE A 71 -2.45 -5.93 6.54
CA ILE A 71 -2.55 -4.71 7.37
C ILE A 71 -2.85 -5.10 8.82
N ARG A 72 -3.84 -5.97 9.04
CA ARG A 72 -4.16 -6.49 10.38
C ARG A 72 -2.96 -7.15 11.04
N ARG A 73 -2.18 -7.94 10.29
CA ARG A 73 -0.98 -8.61 10.80
C ARG A 73 0.05 -7.59 11.30
N VAL A 74 0.38 -6.58 10.49
CA VAL A 74 1.35 -5.54 10.86
C VAL A 74 0.85 -4.72 12.05
N ALA A 75 -0.42 -4.29 12.03
CA ALA A 75 -1.01 -3.56 13.14
C ALA A 75 -0.98 -4.36 14.46
N GLY A 76 -1.27 -5.66 14.40
CA GLY A 76 -1.17 -6.55 15.55
C GLY A 76 0.25 -6.71 16.08
N GLN A 77 1.25 -6.80 15.19
CA GLN A 77 2.67 -6.84 15.59
C GLN A 77 3.07 -5.56 16.33
N LEU A 78 2.71 -4.39 15.80
CA LEU A 78 3.00 -3.10 16.43
C LEU A 78 2.34 -2.95 17.79
N LEU A 79 1.11 -3.44 17.96
CA LEU A 79 0.40 -3.42 19.24
C LEU A 79 1.14 -4.27 20.28
N LEU A 80 1.53 -5.49 19.92
CA LEU A 80 2.27 -6.39 20.81
C LEU A 80 3.64 -5.82 21.19
N GLU A 81 4.34 -5.18 20.25
CA GLU A 81 5.62 -4.49 20.52
C GLU A 81 5.45 -3.31 21.47
N ALA A 82 4.38 -2.52 21.31
CA ALA A 82 4.05 -1.41 22.20
C ALA A 82 3.79 -1.90 23.64
N ASP A 83 3.01 -2.97 23.81
CA ASP A 83 2.73 -3.57 25.13
C ASP A 83 4.01 -4.14 25.79
N TYR A 84 4.90 -4.74 25.00
CA TYR A 84 6.18 -5.25 25.48
C TYR A 84 7.13 -4.12 25.91
N SER A 85 7.05 -2.96 25.25
CA SER A 85 7.84 -1.79 25.63
C SER A 85 7.33 -1.10 26.90
N GLY A 86 6.02 -1.16 27.18
CA GLY A 86 5.39 -0.59 28.38
C GLY A 86 5.61 -1.39 29.67
N SER A 87 6.02 -2.65 29.59
CA SER A 87 6.23 -3.54 30.75
C SER A 87 7.66 -3.49 31.32
N ARG A 88 8.54 -2.62 30.78
CA ARG A 88 9.92 -2.46 31.23
C ARG A 88 10.15 -1.18 32.04
N SER A 89 9.31 -0.92 33.05
CA SER A 89 9.67 0.01 34.12
C SER A 89 10.47 -0.75 35.20
N PRO A 90 11.69 -0.33 35.54
CA PRO A 90 12.46 -0.97 36.61
C PRO A 90 11.72 -0.73 37.94
N ARG A 91 11.42 -1.81 38.65
CA ARG A 91 11.23 -1.73 40.10
C ARG A 91 12.51 -1.14 40.68
N ILE A 92 12.42 0.06 41.23
CA ILE A 92 13.43 0.61 42.11
C ILE A 92 12.85 0.45 43.52
N GLU A 93 13.48 -0.44 44.29
CA GLU A 93 13.34 -0.55 45.76
C GLU A 93 13.88 0.70 46.47
#